data_AF-A0A811ARS8-F1
#
_entry.id   AF-A0A811ARS8-F1
#
_cell.length_a   1.000
_cell.length_b   1.000
_cell.length_c   1.000
_cell.angle_alpha   90.00
_cell.angle_beta   90.00
_cell.angle_gamma   90.00
#
_symmetry.space_group_name_H-M   'P 1'
#
loop_
_entity.id
_entity.type
_entity.pdbx_description
1 polymer ?
#
loop_
_entity_poly.entity_id
_entity_poly.type
_entity_poly.pdbx_seq_one_letter_code
_entity_poly.pdbx_strand_id
1 'polypeptide(L)'
;MPRELGPGLPVMNMKNMPAEPLVFQSGTKSAGLELVDIYLWTFKRFMEDKALTKPLSRLVYTNLKTAGTNSVSIQSVASRFKELPGKLPVPSAEIMRQAQELRDFDEARRMPYVVSGSPD
;
A
#
# COMPACT_ATOMS: atom_id res chain seq x y z
N MET A 1 4.22 26.64 -8.94
CA MET A 1 5.66 26.90 -9.12
C MET A 1 6.43 25.63 -8.79
N PRO A 2 7.39 25.19 -9.60
CA PRO A 2 8.29 24.08 -9.24
C PRO A 2 9.13 24.48 -8.02
N ARG A 3 9.25 23.60 -7.01
CA ARG A 3 10.04 23.86 -5.80
C ARG A 3 11.23 22.92 -5.74
N GLU A 4 12.43 23.46 -5.64
CA GLU A 4 13.65 22.68 -5.44
C GLU A 4 13.70 22.17 -3.99
N LEU A 5 13.96 20.87 -3.83
CA LEU A 5 14.00 20.20 -2.52
C LEU A 5 15.43 19.98 -2.02
N GLY A 6 16.43 20.08 -2.91
CA GLY A 6 17.84 19.84 -2.61
C GLY A 6 18.57 19.17 -3.79
N PRO A 7 19.91 19.11 -3.74
CA PRO A 7 20.73 18.52 -4.80
C PRO A 7 20.44 17.02 -4.96
N GLY A 8 20.19 16.60 -6.21
CA GLY A 8 19.90 15.19 -6.56
C GLY A 8 18.45 14.74 -6.31
N LEU A 9 17.57 15.60 -5.80
CA LEU A 9 16.15 15.29 -5.60
C LEU A 9 15.30 15.80 -6.78
N PRO A 10 14.21 15.09 -7.13
CA PRO A 10 13.30 15.56 -8.17
C PRO A 10 12.65 16.88 -7.76
N VAL A 11 12.47 17.78 -8.73
CA VAL A 11 11.79 19.06 -8.53
C VAL A 11 10.32 18.79 -8.18
N MET A 12 9.85 19.36 -7.06
CA MET A 12 8.47 19.18 -6.62
C MET A 12 7.51 19.87 -7.59
N ASN A 13 6.66 19.08 -8.25
CA ASN A 13 5.62 19.60 -9.13
C ASN A 13 4.37 19.99 -8.32
N MET A 14 4.16 21.30 -8.14
CA MET A 14 3.01 21.84 -7.41
C MET A 14 1.83 22.24 -8.33
N LYS A 15 1.75 21.74 -9.57
CA LYS A 15 0.75 22.16 -10.57
C LYS A 15 -0.71 22.01 -10.09
N ASN A 16 -0.98 21.02 -9.24
CA ASN A 16 -2.33 20.73 -8.73
C ASN A 16 -2.52 21.18 -7.27
N MET A 17 -1.58 21.93 -6.69
CA MET A 17 -1.78 22.48 -5.35
C MET A 17 -2.87 23.56 -5.43
N PRO A 18 -3.90 23.51 -4.58
CA PRO A 18 -4.90 24.58 -4.51
C PRO A 18 -4.22 25.93 -4.26
N ALA A 19 -4.61 26.96 -5.01
CA ALA A 19 -4.12 28.32 -4.78
C ALA A 19 -4.73 28.95 -3.52
N GLU A 20 -5.89 28.45 -3.09
CA GLU A 20 -6.56 28.88 -1.88
C GLU A 20 -5.84 28.34 -0.62
N PRO A 21 -5.71 29.16 0.45
CA PRO A 21 -5.13 28.71 1.70
C PRO A 21 -5.92 27.52 2.27
N LEU A 22 -5.20 26.55 2.83
CA LEU A 22 -5.83 25.50 3.61
C LEU A 22 -6.47 26.13 4.86
N VAL A 23 -7.80 26.15 4.90
CA VAL A 23 -8.57 26.61 6.05
C VAL A 23 -8.89 25.43 6.95
N PHE A 24 -8.34 25.42 8.15
CA PHE A 24 -8.72 24.44 9.17
C PHE A 24 -10.10 24.79 9.72
N GLN A 25 -11.07 23.92 9.50
CA GLN A 25 -12.42 24.06 10.04
C GLN A 25 -12.57 23.22 11.32
N SER A 26 -13.41 23.68 12.24
CA SER A 26 -13.77 22.88 13.42
C SER A 26 -14.41 21.56 12.98
N GLY A 27 -14.18 20.48 13.73
CA GLY A 27 -14.65 19.14 13.35
C GLY A 27 -16.14 19.06 13.04
N THR A 28 -16.95 19.86 13.74
CA THR A 28 -18.42 19.98 13.58
C THR A 28 -18.89 20.72 12.33
N LYS A 29 -17.98 21.29 11.52
CA LYS A 29 -18.31 21.99 10.27
C LYS A 29 -17.55 21.43 9.07
N SER A 30 -16.82 20.34 9.27
CA SER A 30 -16.02 19.70 8.23
C SER A 30 -16.83 18.57 7.61
N ALA A 31 -17.30 18.77 6.38
CA ALA A 31 -17.97 17.73 5.60
C ALA A 31 -17.11 16.45 5.47
N GLY A 32 -15.78 16.60 5.48
CA GLY A 32 -14.85 15.47 5.47
C GLY A 32 -14.87 14.67 6.77
N LEU A 33 -14.92 15.33 7.92
CA LEU A 33 -14.99 14.66 9.21
C LEU A 33 -16.36 14.03 9.46
N GLU A 34 -17.44 14.71 9.06
CA GLU A 34 -18.79 14.13 9.08
C GLU A 34 -18.89 12.87 8.21
N LEU A 35 -18.24 12.86 7.04
CA LEU A 35 -18.17 11.69 6.18
C LEU A 35 -17.39 10.53 6.83
N VAL A 36 -16.27 10.85 7.50
CA VAL A 36 -15.48 9.86 8.26
C VAL A 36 -16.31 9.27 9.40
N ASP A 37 -17.09 10.08 10.11
CA ASP A 37 -17.95 9.60 11.20
C ASP A 37 -19.02 8.63 10.69
N ILE A 38 -19.68 8.95 9.57
CA ILE A 38 -20.64 8.04 8.91
C ILE A 38 -19.94 6.74 8.50
N TYR A 39 -18.72 6.83 7.98
CA TYR A 39 -17.93 5.68 7.56
C TYR A 39 -17.61 4.76 8.75
N LEU A 40 -17.02 5.30 9.81
CA LEU A 40 -16.66 4.55 11.02
C LEU A 40 -17.88 3.95 11.70
N TRP A 41 -18.96 4.71 11.81
CA TRP A 41 -20.22 4.24 12.39
C TRP A 41 -20.83 3.08 11.59
N THR A 42 -20.77 3.14 10.26
CA THR A 42 -21.26 2.08 9.38
C THR A 42 -20.48 0.78 9.58
N PHE A 43 -19.15 0.86 9.66
CA PHE A 43 -18.30 -0.31 9.93
C PHE A 43 -18.50 -0.85 11.35
N LYS A 44 -18.67 0.01 12.36
CA LYS A 44 -19.00 -0.42 13.72
C LYS A 44 -20.31 -1.20 13.76
N ARG A 45 -21.38 -0.68 13.13
CA ARG A 45 -22.67 -1.36 12.99
C ARG A 45 -22.51 -2.75 12.34
N PHE A 46 -21.72 -2.83 11.27
CA PHE A 46 -21.43 -4.09 10.58
C PHE A 46 -20.70 -5.09 11.49
N MET A 47 -19.68 -4.65 12.23
CA MET A 47 -18.93 -5.52 13.17
C MET A 47 -19.77 -5.99 14.36
N GLU A 48 -20.79 -5.22 14.74
CA GLU A 48 -21.73 -5.56 15.81
C GLU A 48 -22.94 -6.38 15.31
N ASP A 49 -22.90 -6.88 14.06
CA ASP A 49 -24.00 -7.61 13.39
C ASP A 49 -25.35 -6.86 13.41
N LYS A 50 -25.30 -5.52 13.40
CA LYS A 50 -26.51 -4.68 13.38
C LYS A 50 -27.02 -4.50 11.96
N ALA A 51 -28.34 -4.39 11.84
CA ALA A 51 -28.99 -4.15 10.56
C ALA A 51 -28.46 -2.88 9.86
N LEU A 52 -28.08 -3.03 8.59
CA LEU A 52 -27.67 -1.95 7.69
C LEU A 52 -28.62 -1.88 6.51
N THR A 53 -28.87 -0.66 6.03
CA THR A 53 -29.62 -0.47 4.78
C THR A 53 -28.79 -0.97 3.60
N LYS A 54 -29.45 -1.38 2.51
CA LYS A 54 -28.79 -1.91 1.31
C LYS A 54 -27.65 -1.01 0.78
N PRO A 55 -27.77 0.34 0.73
CA PRO A 55 -26.66 1.21 0.33
C PRO A 55 -25.45 1.14 1.26
N LEU A 56 -25.67 1.13 2.58
CA LEU A 56 -24.59 1.06 3.57
C LEU A 56 -23.91 -0.32 3.56
N SER A 57 -24.69 -1.40 3.41
CA SER A 57 -24.13 -2.75 3.23
C SER A 57 -23.26 -2.83 1.98
N ARG A 58 -23.70 -2.24 0.86
CA ARG A 58 -22.90 -2.18 -0.38
C ARG A 58 -21.57 -1.44 -0.18
N LEU A 59 -21.57 -0.34 0.59
CA LEU A 59 -20.37 0.42 0.91
C LEU A 59 -19.35 -0.47 1.65
N VAL A 60 -19.78 -1.22 2.67
CA VAL A 60 -18.91 -2.14 3.42
C VAL A 60 -18.36 -3.23 2.51
N TYR A 61 -19.21 -3.93 1.75
CA TYR A 61 -18.78 -5.03 0.88
C TYR A 61 -17.78 -4.61 -0.20
N THR A 62 -17.98 -3.43 -0.78
CA THR A 62 -17.06 -2.90 -1.80
C THR A 62 -15.70 -2.66 -1.17
N ASN A 63 -15.66 -1.97 -0.04
CA ASN A 63 -14.42 -1.67 0.68
C ASN A 63 -13.74 -2.93 1.26
N LEU A 64 -14.47 -3.94 1.72
CA LEU A 64 -13.85 -5.20 2.16
C LEU A 64 -13.07 -5.92 1.04
N LYS A 65 -13.56 -5.83 -0.20
CA LYS A 65 -12.93 -6.49 -1.35
C LYS A 65 -11.83 -5.65 -1.99
N THR A 66 -11.85 -4.33 -1.80
CA THR A 66 -10.91 -3.39 -2.42
C THR A 66 -9.96 -2.71 -1.43
N ALA A 67 -10.12 -2.89 -0.11
CA ALA A 67 -9.22 -2.33 0.88
C ALA A 67 -7.81 -2.89 0.67
N GLY A 68 -6.83 -1.98 0.70
CA GLY A 68 -5.44 -2.24 0.33
C GLY A 68 -4.75 -3.39 1.08
N THR A 69 -5.32 -3.88 2.18
CA THR A 69 -4.86 -5.09 2.89
C THR A 69 -4.90 -6.35 2.02
N ASN A 70 -5.89 -6.47 1.12
CA ASN A 70 -5.92 -7.58 0.16
C ASN A 70 -4.90 -7.40 -0.99
N SER A 71 -4.26 -6.25 -1.13
CA SER A 71 -3.15 -6.06 -2.09
C SER A 71 -1.76 -6.25 -1.49
N VAL A 72 -1.62 -6.15 -0.16
CA VAL A 72 -0.31 -6.25 0.52
C VAL A 72 -0.11 -7.54 1.30
N SER A 73 -1.16 -8.36 1.50
CA SER A 73 -0.97 -9.66 2.14
C SER A 73 -0.09 -10.57 1.28
N ILE A 74 0.86 -11.27 1.90
CA ILE A 74 1.74 -12.24 1.20
C ILE A 74 0.91 -13.30 0.48
N GLN A 75 -0.21 -13.73 1.08
CA GLN A 75 -1.13 -14.70 0.48
C GLN A 75 -1.78 -14.15 -0.79
N SER A 76 -2.21 -12.88 -0.79
CA SER A 76 -2.83 -12.24 -1.94
C SER A 76 -1.81 -11.98 -3.06
N VAL A 77 -0.58 -11.60 -2.71
CA VAL A 77 0.53 -11.50 -3.68
C VAL A 77 0.81 -12.87 -4.29
N ALA A 78 0.99 -13.91 -3.47
CA ALA A 78 1.23 -15.28 -3.94
C ALA A 78 0.10 -15.78 -4.87
N SER A 79 -1.17 -15.54 -4.52
CA SER A 79 -2.30 -15.95 -5.35
C SER A 79 -2.30 -15.29 -6.73
N ARG A 80 -1.92 -14.02 -6.83
CA ARG A 80 -1.85 -13.30 -8.12
C ARG A 80 -0.65 -13.75 -8.95
N PHE A 81 0.47 -14.01 -8.29
CA PHE A 81 1.69 -14.46 -8.96
C PHE A 81 1.69 -15.96 -9.30
N LYS A 82 0.75 -16.75 -8.78
CA LYS A 82 0.68 -18.21 -8.98
C LYS A 82 0.73 -18.65 -10.44
N GLU A 83 0.12 -17.88 -11.35
CA GLU A 83 0.10 -18.20 -12.78
C GLU A 83 1.31 -17.71 -13.55
N LEU A 84 2.08 -16.76 -13.00
CA LEU A 84 3.19 -16.13 -13.70
C LEU A 84 4.33 -17.10 -14.04
N PRO A 85 4.78 -18.00 -13.14
CA PRO A 85 5.86 -18.94 -13.44
C PRO A 85 5.56 -19.84 -14.65
N GLY A 86 4.31 -20.27 -14.82
CA GLY A 86 3.90 -21.10 -15.95
C GLY A 86 3.85 -20.36 -17.29
N LYS A 87 3.88 -19.02 -17.29
CA LYS A 87 3.85 -18.16 -18.48
C LYS A 87 5.23 -17.65 -18.87
N LEU A 88 6.25 -17.84 -18.03
CA LEU A 88 7.62 -17.39 -18.29
C LEU A 88 8.42 -18.47 -19.01
N PRO A 89 9.34 -18.09 -19.91
CA PRO A 89 10.24 -19.04 -20.54
C PRO A 89 11.20 -19.65 -19.50
N VAL A 90 11.62 -20.89 -19.74
CA VAL A 90 12.69 -21.51 -18.94
C VAL A 90 13.96 -20.68 -19.11
N PRO A 91 14.58 -20.20 -18.02
CA PRO A 91 15.79 -19.39 -18.11
C PRO A 91 16.94 -20.17 -18.74
N SER A 92 17.74 -19.51 -19.57
CA SER A 92 18.98 -20.09 -20.09
C SER A 92 20.03 -20.22 -19.00
N ALA A 93 21.04 -21.07 -19.22
CA ALA A 93 22.16 -21.23 -18.28
C ALA A 93 22.89 -19.90 -17.99
N GLU A 94 22.99 -19.02 -18.99
CA GLU A 94 23.60 -17.70 -18.80
C GLU A 94 22.75 -16.79 -17.91
N ILE A 95 21.43 -16.77 -18.10
CA ILE A 95 20.51 -16.01 -17.23
C ILE A 95 20.56 -16.55 -15.80
N MET A 96 20.63 -17.88 -15.64
CA MET A 96 20.78 -18.49 -14.32
C MET A 96 22.09 -18.10 -13.63
N ARG A 97 23.19 -18.01 -14.38
CA ARG A 97 24.49 -17.55 -13.87
C ARG A 97 24.42 -16.09 -13.42
N GLN A 98 23.86 -15.20 -14.24
CA GLN A 98 23.69 -13.79 -13.89
C GLN A 98 22.78 -13.60 -12.67
N ALA A 99 21.71 -14.39 -12.56
CA ALA A 99 20.83 -14.38 -11.40
C ALA A 99 21.56 -14.83 -10.12
N GLN A 100 22.43 -15.83 -10.22
CA GLN A 100 23.25 -16.30 -9.12
C GLN A 100 24.26 -15.23 -8.66
N GLU A 101 24.95 -14.59 -9.60
CA GLU A 101 25.90 -13.50 -9.31
C GLU A 101 25.20 -12.32 -8.61
N LEU A 102 24.01 -11.92 -9.08
CA LEU A 102 23.23 -10.85 -8.47
C LEU A 102 22.79 -11.22 -7.04
N ARG A 103 22.33 -12.45 -6.84
CA ARG A 103 21.94 -12.95 -5.51
C ARG A 103 23.12 -12.92 -4.54
N ASP A 104 24.27 -13.40 -4.98
CA ASP A 104 25.46 -13.50 -4.13
C ASP A 104 25.99 -12.11 -3.78
N PHE A 105 25.91 -11.15 -4.71
CA PHE A 105 26.20 -9.73 -4.46
C PHE A 105 25.25 -9.12 -3.41
N ASP A 106 23.94 -9.31 -3.56
CA ASP A 106 22.95 -8.79 -2.61
C ASP A 106 23.09 -9.45 -1.23
N GLU A 107 23.36 -10.75 -1.18
CA GLU A 107 23.59 -11.48 0.06
C GLU A 107 24.86 -11.00 0.78
N ALA A 108 25.96 -10.78 0.05
CA ALA A 108 27.17 -10.19 0.60
C ALA A 108 26.94 -8.78 1.17
N ARG A 109 26.03 -7.99 0.56
CA ARG A 109 25.62 -6.68 1.10
C ARG A 109 24.72 -6.81 2.33
N ARG A 110 23.88 -7.85 2.41
CA ARG A 110 22.96 -8.08 3.52
C ARG A 110 23.69 -8.56 4.78
N MET A 111 24.63 -9.50 4.63
CA MET A 111 25.30 -10.20 5.72
C MET A 111 25.88 -9.31 6.82
N PRO A 112 26.56 -8.18 6.53
CA PRO A 112 27.07 -7.26 7.56
C PRO A 112 25.99 -6.65 8.47
N TYR A 113 24.74 -6.61 8.02
CA TYR A 113 23.61 -6.04 8.76
C TYR A 113 22.72 -7.11 9.41
N VAL A 114 23.09 -8.39 9.29
CA VAL A 114 22.38 -9.49 9.94
C VAL A 114 22.77 -9.50 11.42
N VAL A 115 21.88 -9.01 12.27
CA VAL A 115 22.02 -9.17 13.72
C VAL A 115 21.77 -10.64 14.04
N SER A 116 22.83 -11.40 14.35
CA SER A 116 22.68 -12.69 15.00
C SER A 116 21.99 -12.45 16.34
N GLY A 117 20.79 -13.01 16.54
CA GLY A 117 20.12 -12.93 17.83
C GLY A 117 21.06 -13.40 18.94
N SER A 118 21.12 -12.64 20.04
CA SER A 118 21.81 -13.05 21.26
C SER A 118 21.30 -14.43 21.68
N PRO A 119 22.18 -15.38 22.05
CA PRO A 119 21.72 -16.62 22.65
C PRO A 119 21.12 -16.30 24.02
N ASP A 120 19.88 -16.74 24.25
CA ASP A 120 19.28 -16.86 25.59
C ASP A 120 20.00 -17.93 26.42
#